data_AF-A0A3D3W5C8-F1
#
_entry.id   AF-A0A3D3W5C8-F1
#
_cell.length_a   1.000
_cell.length_b   1.000
_cell.length_c   1.000
_cell.angle_alpha   90.00
_cell.angle_beta   90.00
_cell.angle_gamma   90.00
#
_symmetry.space_group_name_H-M   'P 1'
#
loop_
_entity.id
_entity.type
_entity.pdbx_description
1 polymer ?
#
loop_
_entity_poly.entity_id
_entity_poly.type
_entity_poly.pdbx_seq_one_letter_code
_entity_poly.pdbx_strand_id
1 'polypeptide(L)'
;GELSESLLDRLQTAAAELRRYRSARLLLCGLQQSGRLPAEGQLQAAAAQLGIAAERLQIDLSGLPLPDLLLQTAVPAKNSTAQPAQVLLVSHWYELSRLRLLARRAGLQPATVAARQQHALFRQNQLIAGECLLMLGELASPVIDFARQSRVASETILDAEAVSSDPSDPATPGADPAVNPADPFRQL
;
A
#
# COMPACT_ATOMS: atom_id res chain seq x y z
N GLY A 1 21.92 -20.49 -1.47
CA GLY A 1 21.05 -20.06 -2.57
C GLY A 1 21.50 -18.68 -2.99
N GLU A 2 21.60 -18.43 -4.28
CA GLU A 2 21.99 -17.11 -4.79
C GLU A 2 20.79 -16.16 -4.77
N LEU A 3 21.05 -14.88 -4.52
CA LEU A 3 20.04 -13.84 -4.63
C LEU A 3 19.71 -13.61 -6.10
N SER A 4 18.47 -13.21 -6.40
CA SER A 4 18.14 -12.76 -7.75
C SER A 4 18.95 -11.52 -8.12
N GLU A 5 19.34 -11.41 -9.39
CA GLU A 5 20.09 -10.25 -9.92
C GLU A 5 19.38 -8.93 -9.61
N SER A 6 18.05 -8.91 -9.77
CA SER A 6 17.21 -7.75 -9.43
C SER A 6 17.28 -7.35 -7.95
N LEU A 7 17.37 -8.32 -7.03
CA LEU A 7 17.55 -8.02 -5.61
C LEU A 7 18.97 -7.55 -5.32
N LEU A 8 19.97 -8.14 -5.97
CA LEU A 8 21.37 -7.74 -5.82
C LEU A 8 21.60 -6.29 -6.28
N ASP A 9 21.06 -5.88 -7.43
CA ASP A 9 21.16 -4.50 -7.96
C ASP A 9 20.58 -3.48 -6.96
N ARG A 10 19.43 -3.81 -6.36
CA ARG A 10 18.78 -2.99 -5.32
C ARG A 10 19.61 -2.92 -4.05
N LEU A 11 20.11 -4.06 -3.57
CA LEU A 11 20.90 -4.15 -2.35
C LEU A 11 22.24 -3.41 -2.48
N GLN A 12 22.92 -3.53 -3.62
CA GLN A 12 24.15 -2.79 -3.92
C GLN A 12 23.91 -1.28 -3.94
N THR A 13 22.82 -0.84 -4.57
CA THR A 13 22.44 0.57 -4.60
C THR A 13 22.13 1.08 -3.18
N ALA A 14 21.36 0.31 -2.42
CA ALA A 14 21.04 0.65 -1.03
C ALA A 14 22.30 0.73 -0.15
N ALA A 15 23.24 -0.21 -0.31
CA ALA A 15 24.52 -0.19 0.39
C ALA A 15 25.34 1.08 0.06
N ALA A 16 25.34 1.52 -1.19
CA ALA A 16 26.03 2.74 -1.61
C ALA A 16 25.42 3.99 -0.97
N GLU A 17 24.09 4.10 -0.93
CA GLU A 17 23.41 5.22 -0.26
C GLU A 17 23.58 5.16 1.27
N LEU A 18 23.56 3.97 1.87
CA LEU A 18 23.75 3.79 3.31
C LEU A 18 25.14 4.28 3.81
N ARG A 19 26.15 4.26 2.94
CA ARG A 19 27.48 4.85 3.22
C ARG A 19 27.45 6.37 3.24
N ARG A 20 26.59 7.01 2.43
CA ARG A 20 26.40 8.47 2.40
C ARG A 20 25.61 8.96 3.61
N TYR A 21 24.61 8.19 4.04
CA TYR A 21 23.75 8.51 5.18
C TYR A 21 24.13 7.69 6.42
N ARG A 22 25.15 8.11 7.16
CA ARG A 22 25.72 7.28 8.26
C ARG A 22 24.78 6.95 9.41
N SER A 23 23.79 7.79 9.68
CA SER A 23 22.77 7.56 10.71
C SER A 23 21.56 6.74 10.22
N ALA A 24 21.45 6.49 8.90
CA ALA A 24 20.33 5.75 8.35
C ALA A 24 20.43 4.26 8.69
N ARG A 25 19.26 3.61 8.76
CA ARG A 25 19.11 2.16 8.82
C ARG A 25 18.50 1.67 7.52
N LEU A 26 18.88 0.48 7.08
CA LEU A 26 18.33 -0.18 5.91
C LEU A 26 17.22 -1.12 6.35
N LEU A 27 16.02 -0.92 5.80
CA LEU A 27 14.92 -1.86 5.89
C LEU A 27 14.82 -2.64 4.57
N LEU A 28 14.98 -3.97 4.64
CA LEU A 28 14.66 -4.89 3.55
C LEU A 28 13.26 -5.44 3.77
N CYS A 29 12.38 -5.26 2.80
CA CYS A 29 11.01 -5.75 2.86
C CYS A 29 10.56 -6.28 1.50
N GLY A 30 9.60 -7.21 1.52
CA GLY A 30 8.98 -7.72 0.31
C GLY A 30 8.00 -6.70 -0.26
N LEU A 31 8.00 -6.54 -1.58
CA LEU A 31 6.96 -5.80 -2.29
C LEU A 31 5.98 -6.78 -2.93
N GLN A 32 4.72 -6.35 -3.06
CA GLN A 32 3.64 -7.16 -3.60
C GLN A 32 3.96 -7.80 -4.97
N GLN A 33 4.76 -7.15 -5.82
CA GLN A 33 5.21 -7.72 -7.11
C GLN A 33 6.55 -8.42 -7.08
N SER A 34 7.41 -8.04 -6.14
CA SER A 34 8.75 -8.63 -6.03
C SER A 34 8.72 -10.05 -5.44
N GLY A 35 7.54 -10.51 -4.99
CA GLY A 35 7.34 -11.84 -4.43
C GLY A 35 7.93 -11.95 -3.03
N ARG A 36 8.09 -13.19 -2.57
CA ARG A 36 8.62 -13.50 -1.24
C ARG A 36 10.12 -13.23 -1.20
N LEU A 37 10.57 -12.53 -0.16
CA LEU A 37 11.99 -12.38 0.10
C LEU A 37 12.66 -13.75 0.36
N PRO A 38 13.94 -13.89 -0.01
CA PRO A 38 14.77 -15.03 0.40
C PRO A 38 14.82 -15.20 1.93
N ALA A 39 15.30 -16.36 2.36
CA ALA A 39 15.49 -16.63 3.78
C ALA A 39 16.40 -15.58 4.45
N GLU A 40 16.11 -15.24 5.70
CA GLU A 40 16.78 -14.16 6.43
C GLU A 40 18.31 -14.31 6.43
N GLY A 41 18.83 -15.51 6.68
CA GLY A 41 20.27 -15.77 6.69
C GLY A 41 20.96 -15.48 5.34
N GLN A 42 20.26 -15.66 4.20
CA GLN A 42 20.80 -15.31 2.89
C GLN A 42 20.91 -13.80 2.71
N LEU A 43 19.88 -13.06 3.16
CA LEU A 43 19.87 -11.60 3.12
C LEU A 43 20.93 -10.99 4.04
N GLN A 44 21.08 -11.53 5.25
CA GLN A 44 22.12 -11.13 6.20
C GLN A 44 23.52 -11.36 5.62
N ALA A 45 23.78 -12.55 5.05
CA ALA A 45 25.06 -12.86 4.42
C ALA A 45 25.39 -11.90 3.26
N ALA A 46 24.42 -11.64 2.37
CA ALA A 46 24.61 -10.72 1.25
C ALA A 46 24.82 -9.26 1.71
N ALA A 47 24.09 -8.81 2.73
CA ALA A 47 24.27 -7.48 3.31
C ALA A 47 25.66 -7.33 3.96
N ALA A 48 26.13 -8.36 4.68
CA ALA A 48 27.46 -8.38 5.27
C ALA A 48 28.56 -8.31 4.21
N GLN A 49 28.42 -9.03 3.09
CA GLN A 49 29.35 -8.96 1.95
C GLN A 49 29.46 -7.55 1.35
N LEU A 50 28.39 -6.75 1.44
CA LEU A 50 28.36 -5.37 0.97
C LEU A 50 28.83 -4.35 2.04
N GLY A 51 29.25 -4.83 3.21
CA GLY A 51 29.74 -4.01 4.32
C GLY A 51 28.63 -3.30 5.11
N ILE A 52 27.41 -3.85 5.11
CA ILE A 52 26.30 -3.33 5.91
C ILE A 52 26.41 -3.93 7.32
N ALA A 53 26.58 -3.06 8.32
CA ALA A 53 26.64 -3.48 9.72
C ALA A 53 25.28 -4.02 10.19
N ALA A 54 25.29 -5.09 10.98
CA ALA A 54 24.07 -5.82 11.38
C ALA A 54 23.07 -4.94 12.14
N GLU A 55 23.56 -4.04 12.99
CA GLU A 55 22.76 -3.08 13.76
C GLU A 55 22.06 -2.03 12.88
N ARG A 56 22.56 -1.83 11.66
CA ARG A 56 21.97 -0.92 10.66
C ARG A 56 21.05 -1.64 9.68
N LEU A 57 20.94 -2.96 9.76
CA LEU A 57 20.09 -3.77 8.91
C LEU A 57 18.83 -4.20 9.68
N GLN A 58 17.69 -4.04 9.05
CA GLN A 58 16.42 -4.60 9.49
C GLN A 58 15.81 -5.36 8.32
N ILE A 59 15.34 -6.58 8.57
CA ILE A 59 14.69 -7.42 7.57
C ILE A 59 13.27 -7.68 8.04
N ASP A 60 12.29 -7.31 7.22
CA ASP A 60 10.89 -7.62 7.43
C ASP A 60 10.45 -8.73 6.47
N LEU A 61 10.04 -9.86 7.06
CA LEU A 61 9.49 -11.02 6.37
C LEU A 61 7.98 -11.21 6.65
N SER A 62 7.36 -10.28 7.38
CA SER A 62 5.96 -10.38 7.80
C SER A 62 4.97 -10.32 6.63
N GLY A 63 5.36 -9.66 5.54
CA GLY A 63 4.49 -9.45 4.38
C GLY A 63 3.43 -8.36 4.61
N LEU A 64 3.62 -7.51 5.62
CA LEU A 64 2.74 -6.37 5.85
C LEU A 64 2.69 -5.44 4.62
N PRO A 65 1.54 -4.79 4.35
CA PRO A 65 1.49 -3.72 3.38
C PRO A 65 2.51 -2.64 3.70
N LEU A 66 3.17 -2.11 2.66
CA LEU A 66 4.25 -1.15 2.83
C LEU A 66 3.86 0.08 3.68
N PRO A 67 2.67 0.71 3.53
CA PRO A 67 2.28 1.81 4.39
C PRO A 67 2.30 1.45 5.89
N ASP A 68 1.77 0.29 6.23
CA ASP A 68 1.69 -0.19 7.62
C ASP A 68 3.09 -0.50 8.18
N LEU A 69 3.92 -1.15 7.37
CA LEU A 69 5.31 -1.42 7.73
C LEU A 69 6.09 -0.11 7.95
N LEU A 70 5.89 0.89 7.09
CA LEU A 70 6.54 2.19 7.20
C LEU A 70 6.09 2.94 8.46
N LEU A 71 4.81 2.87 8.85
CA LEU A 71 4.32 3.46 10.10
C LEU A 71 4.95 2.81 11.34
N GLN A 72 5.17 1.50 11.32
CA GLN A 72 5.79 0.78 12.44
C GLN A 72 7.30 1.00 12.55
N THR A 73 7.96 1.25 11.42
CA THR A 73 9.44 1.34 11.34
C THR A 73 9.97 2.76 11.31
N ALA A 74 9.16 3.73 10.90
CA ALA A 74 9.53 5.13 10.95
C ALA A 74 9.69 5.55 12.42
N VAL A 75 10.94 5.82 12.82
CA VAL A 75 11.22 6.40 14.14
C VAL A 75 10.69 7.84 14.11
N PRO A 76 9.70 8.21 14.93
CA PRO A 76 9.30 9.60 15.04
C PRO A 76 10.51 10.41 15.50
N ALA A 77 10.86 11.47 14.77
CA ALA A 77 11.89 12.39 15.21
C ALA A 77 11.48 12.93 16.58
N LYS A 78 12.20 12.53 17.64
CA LYS A 78 11.80 12.75 19.04
C LYS A 78 11.42 14.20 19.39
N ASN A 79 11.84 15.20 18.60
CA ASN A 79 11.74 16.61 18.96
C ASN A 79 11.30 17.57 17.83
N SER A 80 10.60 17.13 16.78
CA SER A 80 10.16 18.07 15.73
C SER A 80 8.74 17.79 15.27
N THR A 81 7.79 18.57 15.78
CA THR A 81 6.43 18.67 15.24
C THR A 81 6.39 19.41 13.89
N ALA A 82 7.53 19.86 13.35
CA ALA A 82 7.58 20.74 12.20
C ALA A 82 7.79 20.04 10.86
N GLN A 83 8.31 18.80 10.81
CA GLN A 83 8.59 18.13 9.53
C GLN A 83 8.34 16.61 9.56
N PRO A 84 7.71 16.06 8.51
CA PRO A 84 7.52 14.61 8.37
C PRO A 84 8.85 13.87 8.29
N ALA A 85 8.89 12.65 8.84
CA ALA A 85 10.08 11.81 8.77
C ALA A 85 10.43 11.49 7.31
N GLN A 86 11.73 11.58 6.98
CA GLN A 86 12.22 11.32 5.63
C GLN A 86 12.51 9.82 5.45
N VAL A 87 12.21 9.30 4.25
CA VAL A 87 12.54 7.92 3.86
C VAL A 87 13.20 7.92 2.49
N LEU A 88 14.27 7.15 2.35
CA LEU A 88 14.93 6.92 1.06
C LEU A 88 14.47 5.58 0.50
N LEU A 89 13.72 5.63 -0.60
CA LEU A 89 13.20 4.45 -1.28
C LEU A 89 14.19 4.03 -2.37
N VAL A 90 14.68 2.81 -2.27
CA VAL A 90 15.58 2.21 -3.25
C VAL A 90 14.87 1.05 -3.93
N SER A 91 14.60 1.19 -5.21
CA SER A 91 14.07 0.09 -6.04
C SER A 91 14.33 0.33 -7.51
N HIS A 92 13.90 -0.58 -8.37
CA HIS A 92 13.93 -0.33 -9.80
C HIS A 92 12.99 0.81 -10.18
N TRP A 93 13.34 1.54 -11.25
CA TRP A 93 12.70 2.81 -11.60
C TRP A 93 11.17 2.71 -11.77
N TYR A 94 10.67 1.57 -12.27
CA TYR A 94 9.26 1.36 -12.57
C TYR A 94 8.40 1.17 -11.31
N GLU A 95 8.98 0.82 -10.15
CA GLU A 95 8.27 0.70 -8.87
C GLU A 95 8.24 2.04 -8.10
N LEU A 96 9.20 2.93 -8.36
CA LEU A 96 9.44 4.12 -7.51
C LEU A 96 8.24 5.06 -7.40
N SER A 97 7.46 5.25 -8.47
CA SER A 97 6.29 6.12 -8.45
C SER A 97 5.23 5.63 -7.47
N ARG A 98 4.96 4.32 -7.44
CA ARG A 98 4.03 3.71 -6.50
C ARG A 98 4.57 3.76 -5.07
N LEU A 99 5.85 3.44 -4.88
CA LEU A 99 6.47 3.50 -3.55
C LEU A 99 6.43 4.92 -2.96
N ARG A 100 6.62 5.96 -3.78
CA ARG A 100 6.45 7.37 -3.35
C ARG A 100 5.03 7.68 -2.92
N LEU A 101 4.03 7.20 -3.65
CA LEU A 101 2.63 7.37 -3.29
C LEU A 101 2.35 6.71 -1.93
N LEU A 102 2.78 5.46 -1.75
CA LEU A 102 2.57 4.69 -0.52
C LEU A 102 3.28 5.32 0.69
N ALA A 103 4.52 5.77 0.52
CA ALA A 103 5.25 6.46 1.59
C ALA A 103 4.58 7.77 2.01
N ARG A 104 4.05 8.54 1.06
CA ARG A 104 3.28 9.76 1.36
C ARG A 104 1.98 9.46 2.10
N ARG A 105 1.30 8.37 1.75
CA ARG A 105 0.10 7.90 2.47
C ARG A 105 0.42 7.53 3.92
N ALA A 106 1.60 6.99 4.18
CA ALA A 106 2.12 6.76 5.53
C ALA A 106 2.60 8.05 6.25
N GLY A 107 2.38 9.24 5.67
CA GLY A 107 2.78 10.52 6.27
C GLY A 107 4.29 10.83 6.20
N LEU A 108 5.05 10.09 5.39
CA LEU A 108 6.49 10.29 5.24
C LEU A 108 6.84 11.20 4.05
N GLN A 109 8.05 11.75 4.09
CA GLN A 109 8.64 12.49 2.97
C GLN A 109 9.59 11.58 2.18
N PRO A 110 9.17 11.02 1.03
CA PRO A 110 10.02 10.12 0.26
C PRO A 110 11.03 10.88 -0.60
N ALA A 111 12.28 10.42 -0.55
CA ALA A 111 13.27 10.55 -1.60
C ALA A 111 13.43 9.21 -2.31
N THR A 112 13.84 9.21 -3.58
CA THR A 112 13.97 7.97 -4.37
C THR A 112 15.32 7.85 -5.02
N VAL A 113 15.85 6.63 -5.05
CA VAL A 113 17.05 6.27 -5.79
C VAL A 113 16.71 5.06 -6.64
N ALA A 114 16.87 5.20 -7.96
CA ALA A 114 16.74 4.09 -8.87
C ALA A 114 17.93 3.14 -8.68
N ALA A 115 17.63 1.86 -8.48
CA ALA A 115 18.63 0.81 -8.47
C ALA A 115 19.38 0.82 -9.80
N ARG A 116 20.72 0.74 -9.72
CA ARG A 116 21.56 0.61 -10.92
C ARG A 116 21.32 -0.78 -11.50
N GLN A 117 20.56 -0.83 -12.58
CA GLN A 117 20.28 -2.05 -13.30
C GLN A 117 21.55 -2.50 -14.03
N GLN A 118 22.27 -3.46 -13.46
CA GLN A 118 23.46 -4.06 -14.08
C GLN A 118 23.07 -5.27 -14.94
N HIS A 119 21.90 -5.85 -14.65
CA HIS A 119 21.40 -7.05 -15.32
C HIS A 119 20.09 -6.77 -16.04
N ALA A 120 19.87 -7.43 -17.18
CA ALA A 120 18.63 -7.29 -17.92
C ALA A 120 17.48 -7.88 -17.09
N LEU A 121 16.47 -7.07 -16.77
CA LEU A 121 15.26 -7.56 -16.13
C LEU A 121 14.44 -8.33 -17.17
N PHE A 122 14.53 -9.65 -17.12
CA PHE A 122 13.67 -10.52 -17.92
C PHE A 122 12.20 -10.12 -17.69
N ARG A 123 11.44 -9.97 -18.78
CA ARG A 123 10.01 -9.58 -18.76
C ARG A 123 9.75 -8.17 -18.20
N GLN A 124 10.67 -7.23 -18.38
CA GLN A 124 10.50 -5.83 -17.97
C GLN A 124 9.13 -5.23 -18.31
N ASN A 125 8.61 -5.47 -19.52
CA ASN A 125 7.28 -4.98 -19.91
C ASN A 125 6.14 -5.54 -19.05
N GLN A 126 6.22 -6.81 -18.65
CA GLN A 126 5.22 -7.42 -17.76
C GLN A 126 5.33 -6.87 -16.34
N LEU A 127 6.55 -6.63 -15.85
CA LEU A 127 6.78 -6.00 -14.55
C LEU A 127 6.23 -4.57 -14.52
N ILE A 128 6.46 -3.79 -15.58
CA ILE A 128 5.89 -2.43 -15.71
C ILE A 128 4.37 -2.49 -15.76
N ALA A 129 3.79 -3.36 -16.59
CA ALA A 129 2.35 -3.50 -16.70
C ALA A 129 1.71 -3.89 -15.36
N GLY A 130 2.34 -4.83 -14.65
CA GLY A 130 1.98 -5.17 -13.28
C GLY A 130 1.98 -3.93 -12.39
N GLU A 131 3.09 -3.20 -12.31
CA GLU A 131 3.19 -2.05 -11.41
C GLU A 131 2.17 -0.95 -11.74
N CYS A 132 1.86 -0.75 -13.03
CA CYS A 132 0.78 0.13 -13.45
C CYS A 132 -0.58 -0.29 -12.88
N LEU A 133 -0.91 -1.59 -12.92
CA LEU A 133 -2.17 -2.09 -12.35
C LEU A 133 -2.24 -1.84 -10.84
N LEU A 134 -1.16 -2.08 -10.10
CA LEU A 134 -1.13 -1.78 -8.67
C LEU A 134 -1.25 -0.28 -8.41
N MET A 135 -0.54 0.56 -9.16
CA MET A 135 -0.61 2.00 -9.02
C MET A 135 -2.03 2.52 -9.25
N LEU A 136 -2.73 1.99 -10.27
CA LEU A 136 -4.13 2.33 -10.53
C LEU A 136 -5.03 1.90 -9.37
N GLY A 137 -4.85 0.67 -8.85
CA GLY A 137 -5.57 0.19 -7.67
C GLY A 137 -5.36 1.08 -6.45
N GLU A 138 -4.11 1.46 -6.18
CA GLU A 138 -3.78 2.38 -5.10
C GLU A 138 -4.49 3.72 -5.28
N LEU A 139 -4.41 4.34 -6.47
CA LEU A 139 -5.05 5.63 -6.74
C LEU A 139 -6.59 5.57 -6.64
N ALA A 140 -7.19 4.43 -6.99
CA ALA A 140 -8.64 4.24 -6.93
C ALA A 140 -9.17 3.93 -5.51
N SER A 141 -8.34 3.38 -4.61
CA SER A 141 -8.75 2.97 -3.26
C SER A 141 -9.57 4.02 -2.50
N PRO A 142 -9.16 5.30 -2.42
CA PRO A 142 -9.93 6.31 -1.66
C PRO A 142 -11.36 6.52 -2.20
N VAL A 143 -11.55 6.42 -3.52
CA VAL A 143 -12.87 6.53 -4.15
C VAL A 143 -13.71 5.30 -3.86
N ILE A 144 -13.10 4.11 -3.89
CA ILE A 144 -13.75 2.85 -3.52
C ILE A 144 -14.19 2.87 -2.05
N ASP A 145 -13.31 3.34 -1.16
CA ASP A 145 -13.58 3.45 0.28
C ASP A 145 -14.71 4.46 0.55
N PHE A 146 -14.66 5.61 -0.11
CA PHE A 146 -15.73 6.62 -0.04
C PHE A 146 -17.08 6.06 -0.51
N ALA A 147 -17.11 5.36 -1.65
CA ALA A 147 -18.33 4.75 -2.17
C ALA A 147 -18.88 3.68 -1.20
N ARG A 148 -18.01 2.86 -0.61
CA ARG A 148 -18.40 1.84 0.37
C ARG A 148 -18.97 2.47 1.63
N GLN A 149 -18.34 3.52 2.16
CA GLN A 149 -18.82 4.25 3.34
C GLN A 149 -20.15 4.97 3.07
N SER A 150 -20.30 5.60 1.91
CA SER A 150 -21.53 6.30 1.51
C SER A 150 -22.72 5.36 1.37
N ARG A 151 -22.49 4.14 0.86
CA ARG A 151 -23.51 3.10 0.80
C ARG A 151 -23.97 2.66 2.18
N VAL A 152 -23.04 2.39 3.10
CA VAL A 152 -23.37 2.04 4.49
C VAL A 152 -24.17 3.14 5.17
N ALA A 153 -23.79 4.41 4.98
CA ALA A 153 -24.52 5.56 5.52
C ALA A 153 -25.94 5.67 4.96
N SER A 154 -26.14 5.35 3.68
CA SER A 154 -27.48 5.36 3.05
C SER A 154 -28.36 4.21 3.56
N GLU A 155 -27.78 3.02 3.79
CA GLU A 155 -28.48 1.87 4.36
C GLU A 155 -28.87 2.12 5.84
N THR A 156 -28.04 2.80 6.63
CA THR A 156 -28.35 3.11 8.05
C THR A 156 -29.47 4.13 8.24
N ILE A 157 -29.67 5.04 7.28
CA ILE A 157 -30.76 6.04 7.34
C ILE A 157 -32.12 5.37 7.12
N LEU A 158 -32.20 4.41 6.20
CA LEU A 158 -33.44 3.68 5.91
C LEU A 158 -33.91 2.83 7.10
N ASP A 159 -32.98 2.21 7.83
CA ASP A 159 -33.31 1.44 9.03
C ASP A 159 -33.73 2.33 10.21
N ALA A 160 -33.23 3.56 10.30
CA ALA A 160 -33.63 4.52 11.33
C ALA A 160 -35.04 5.10 11.09
N GLU A 161 -35.43 5.28 9.82
CA GLU A 161 -36.79 5.71 9.46
C GLU A 161 -37.83 4.60 9.66
N ALA A 162 -37.42 3.32 9.61
CA ALA A 162 -38.30 2.17 9.80
C ALA A 162 -38.72 1.89 11.27
N VAL A 163 -38.11 2.55 12.27
CA VAL A 163 -38.35 2.26 13.70
C VAL A 163 -39.35 3.24 14.36
N SER A 164 -40.00 4.13 13.60
CA SER A 164 -40.92 5.15 14.18
C SER A 164 -42.43 4.90 14.01
N SER A 165 -42.88 3.71 13.61
CA SER A 165 -44.33 3.41 13.57
C SER A 165 -44.79 2.66 14.83
N ASP A 166 -45.13 3.41 15.87
CA ASP A 166 -45.86 2.89 17.03
C ASP A 166 -47.29 2.48 16.61
N PRO A 167 -47.82 1.30 16.99
CA PRO A 167 -49.07 0.76 16.48
C PRO A 167 -50.24 1.13 17.39
N SER A 168 -50.84 2.30 17.15
CA SER A 168 -52.09 2.65 17.81
C SER A 168 -52.94 3.58 16.93
N ASP A 169 -53.54 3.02 15.88
CA ASP A 169 -54.87 3.48 15.46
C ASP A 169 -55.62 2.39 14.67
N PRO A 170 -56.94 2.21 14.90
CA PRO A 170 -57.69 1.05 14.45
C PRO A 170 -58.19 1.18 13.00
N ALA A 171 -58.35 0.01 12.38
CA ALA A 171 -58.78 -0.21 11.00
C ALA A 171 -59.99 0.60 10.53
N THR A 172 -59.93 1.07 9.28
CA THR A 172 -61.12 1.32 8.45
C THR A 172 -60.95 0.60 7.10
N PRO A 173 -61.89 -0.25 6.66
CA PRO A 173 -61.77 -1.00 5.40
C PRO A 173 -62.46 -0.25 4.25
N GLY A 174 -61.84 -0.25 3.06
CA GLY A 174 -62.54 0.12 1.83
C GLY A 174 -61.67 0.43 0.60
N ALA A 175 -61.76 -0.45 -0.39
CA ALA A 175 -61.55 -0.26 -1.84
C ALA A 175 -60.12 -0.25 -2.43
N ASP A 176 -59.76 -1.44 -2.96
CA ASP A 176 -59.04 -1.84 -4.19
C ASP A 176 -58.05 -0.92 -4.97
N PRO A 177 -57.07 -1.55 -5.65
CA PRO A 177 -55.78 -0.95 -5.95
C PRO A 177 -55.76 -0.20 -7.29
N ALA A 178 -55.42 1.09 -7.25
CA ALA A 178 -54.99 1.81 -8.44
C ALA A 178 -53.52 1.49 -8.73
N VAL A 179 -53.31 0.74 -9.80
CA VAL A 179 -52.04 0.51 -10.47
C VAL A 179 -51.33 1.84 -10.73
N ASN A 180 -50.12 2.01 -10.18
CA ASN A 180 -49.26 3.16 -10.48
C ASN A 180 -48.26 2.76 -11.59
N PRO A 181 -48.35 3.35 -12.81
CA PRO A 181 -47.53 2.95 -13.94
C PRO A 181 -46.26 3.81 -14.00
N ALA A 182 -45.23 3.44 -13.24
CA ALA A 182 -43.89 4.01 -13.42
C ALA A 182 -42.82 3.14 -12.74
N ASP A 183 -42.51 1.98 -13.33
CA ASP A 183 -41.31 1.24 -12.99
C ASP A 183 -40.61 0.77 -14.28
N PRO A 184 -39.54 1.46 -14.73
CA PRO A 184 -38.92 1.21 -16.04
C PRO A 184 -37.86 0.09 -16.05
N PHE A 185 -37.70 -0.72 -14.99
CA PHE A 185 -36.60 -1.70 -14.90
C PHE A 185 -37.03 -3.16 -14.68
N ARG A 186 -38.10 -3.61 -15.34
CA ARG A 186 -38.52 -5.02 -15.29
C ARG A 186 -38.65 -5.70 -16.66
N GLN A 187 -37.61 -5.63 -17.49
CA GLN A 187 -37.38 -6.61 -18.56
C GLN A 187 -35.88 -6.79 -18.83
N LEU A 188 -35.27 -7.74 -18.11
CA LEU A 188 -34.20 -8.63 -18.58
C LEU A 188 -34.41 -10.00 -17.93
#